data_AF-A0A951H501-F1
#
_entry.id   AF-A0A951H501-F1
#
_cell.length_a   1.000
_cell.length_b   1.000
_cell.length_c   1.000
_cell.angle_alpha   90.00
_cell.angle_beta   90.00
_cell.angle_gamma   90.00
#
_symmetry.space_group_name_H-M   'P 1'
#
loop_
_entity.id
_entity.type
_entity.pdbx_description
1 polymer ?
#
loop_
_entity_poly.entity_id
_entity_poly.type
_entity_poly.pdbx_seq_one_letter_code
_entity_poly.pdbx_strand_id
1 'polypeptide(L)' 'MREVPSQAAVALTRQAAVGELARHPDNDRAEALRRSEMAMLDPANPPEFAHPLFRAPFVLAGEGGAERREPAVDR' A
#
# COMPACT_ATOMS: atom_id res chain seq x y z
N MET A 1 -18.30 -16.79 -9.33
CA MET A 1 -17.45 -15.59 -9.44
C MET A 1 -17.25 -15.08 -8.02
N ARG A 2 -16.01 -14.84 -7.55
CA ARG A 2 -15.78 -14.18 -6.26
C ARG A 2 -15.63 -12.70 -6.56
N GLU A 3 -16.51 -11.87 -6.01
CA GLU A 3 -16.51 -10.42 -6.24
C GLU A 3 -15.52 -9.73 -5.30
N VAL A 4 -14.90 -8.66 -5.77
CA VAL A 4 -14.04 -7.79 -4.96
C VAL A 4 -14.85 -6.55 -4.56
N PRO A 5 -14.97 -6.23 -3.26
CA PRO A 5 -15.71 -5.05 -2.82
C PRO A 5 -15.10 -3.76 -3.38
N SER A 6 -15.88 -2.98 -4.14
CA SER A 6 -15.42 -1.74 -4.77
C SER A 6 -14.88 -0.72 -3.76
N GLN A 7 -15.48 -0.64 -2.57
CA GLN A 7 -15.01 0.24 -1.49
C GLN A 7 -13.57 -0.08 -1.05
N ALA A 8 -13.20 -1.35 -0.99
CA ALA A 8 -11.84 -1.76 -0.68
C ALA A 8 -10.85 -1.38 -1.80
N ALA A 9 -11.26 -1.56 -3.07
CA ALA A 9 -10.44 -1.17 -4.22
C ALA A 9 -10.15 0.34 -4.22
N VAL A 10 -11.16 1.16 -3.94
CA VAL A 10 -11.03 2.61 -3.83
C VAL A 10 -10.12 2.99 -2.65
N ALA A 11 -10.34 2.38 -1.48
CA ALA A 11 -9.54 2.65 -0.29
C ALA A 11 -8.05 2.37 -0.53
N LEU A 12 -7.71 1.17 -1.00
CA LEU A 12 -6.33 0.78 -1.25
C LEU A 12 -5.67 1.62 -2.34
N THR A 13 -6.36 1.86 -3.45
CA THR A 13 -5.76 2.61 -4.58
C THR A 13 -5.53 4.07 -4.21
N ARG A 14 -6.48 4.71 -3.51
CA ARG A 14 -6.33 6.10 -3.07
C ARG A 14 -5.23 6.23 -2.02
N GLN A 15 -5.17 5.31 -1.08
CA GLN A 15 -4.13 5.32 -0.05
C GLN A 15 -2.74 5.06 -0.65
N ALA A 16 -2.58 4.04 -1.51
CA ALA A 16 -1.28 3.64 -2.05
C ALA A 16 -0.75 4.60 -3.11
N ALA A 17 -1.56 4.89 -4.14
CA ALA A 17 -1.11 5.64 -5.29
C ALA A 17 -1.10 7.16 -5.05
N VAL A 18 -2.04 7.67 -4.24
CA VAL A 18 -2.19 9.11 -4.01
C VAL A 18 -1.70 9.54 -2.63
N GLY A 19 -1.84 8.69 -1.61
CA GLY A 19 -1.44 9.01 -0.24
C GLY A 19 0.03 8.74 0.03
N GLU A 20 0.44 7.47 -0.03
CA GLU A 20 1.76 7.02 0.40
C GLU A 20 2.87 7.48 -0.55
N LEU A 21 2.70 7.30 -1.87
CA LEU A 21 3.72 7.74 -2.83
C LEU A 21 3.88 9.27 -2.89
N ALA A 22 2.82 10.05 -2.60
CA ALA A 22 2.93 11.50 -2.56
C ALA A 22 3.63 12.01 -1.29
N ARG A 23 3.43 11.34 -0.14
CA ARG A 23 4.06 11.70 1.14
C ARG A 23 5.47 11.15 1.28
N HIS A 24 5.73 10.01 0.64
CA HIS A 24 6.99 9.28 0.72
C HIS A 24 7.45 8.92 -0.71
N PRO A 25 7.92 9.90 -1.49
CA PRO A 25 8.34 9.68 -2.88
C PRO A 25 9.54 8.73 -2.99
N ASP A 26 10.29 8.53 -1.91
CA ASP A 26 11.40 7.58 -1.83
C ASP A 26 10.95 6.12 -1.64
N ASN A 27 9.68 5.89 -1.29
CA ASN A 27 9.15 4.53 -1.18
C ASN A 27 8.90 3.95 -2.58
N ASP A 28 9.26 2.68 -2.75
CA ASP A 28 8.85 1.93 -3.92
C ASP A 28 7.34 1.64 -3.90
N ARG A 29 6.82 1.21 -5.04
CA ARG A 29 5.38 0.96 -5.21
C ARG A 29 4.90 -0.21 -4.35
N ALA A 30 5.76 -1.19 -4.09
CA ALA A 30 5.42 -2.33 -3.25
C ALA A 30 5.25 -1.91 -1.78
N GLU A 31 6.14 -1.06 -1.28
CA GLU A 31 6.08 -0.51 0.07
C GLU A 31 4.88 0.42 0.24
N ALA A 32 4.57 1.24 -0.77
CA ALA A 32 3.38 2.08 -0.74
C ALA A 32 2.07 1.25 -0.66
N LEU A 33 1.99 0.14 -1.40
CA LEU A 33 0.84 -0.78 -1.29
C LEU A 33 0.78 -1.44 0.09
N ARG A 34 1.90 -1.96 0.59
CA ARG A 34 1.98 -2.58 1.92
C ARG A 34 1.53 -1.64 3.03
N ARG A 35 2.01 -0.40 3.02
CA ARG A 35 1.60 0.62 4.00
C ARG A 35 0.12 0.94 3.93
N SER A 36 -0.44 0.90 2.73
CA SER A 36 -1.87 1.15 2.52
C SER A 36 -2.74 0.03 3.08
N GLU A 37 -2.32 -1.23 2.88
CA GLU A 37 -2.97 -2.38 3.50
C GLU A 37 -2.88 -2.35 5.03
N MET A 38 -1.77 -1.86 5.60
CA MET A 38 -1.64 -1.69 7.05
C MET A 38 -2.52 -0.58 7.58
N ALA A 39 -2.59 0.56 6.87
CA ALA A 39 -3.43 1.67 7.27
C ALA A 39 -4.93 1.30 7.28
N MET A 40 -5.37 0.36 6.42
CA MET A 40 -6.74 -0.17 6.46
C MET A 40 -7.08 -0.90 7.76
N LEU A 41 -6.08 -1.36 8.53
CA LEU A 41 -6.28 -2.06 9.80
C LEU A 41 -6.44 -1.13 10.99
N ASP A 42 -6.35 0.19 10.78
CA ASP A 42 -6.63 1.16 11.83
C ASP A 42 -8.05 0.92 12.41
N PRO A 43 -8.21 0.80 13.73
CA PRO A 43 -9.52 0.63 14.37
C PRO A 43 -10.54 1.73 14.08
N ALA A 44 -10.10 2.89 13.58
CA ALA A 44 -10.98 3.97 13.11
C ALA A 44 -11.64 3.68 11.76
N ASN A 45 -11.17 2.68 11.01
CA ASN A 45 -11.78 2.24 9.76
C ASN A 45 -12.94 1.25 9.99
N PRO A 46 -13.77 1.01 8.96
CA PRO A 46 -14.79 -0.04 9.02
C PRO A 46 -14.19 -1.41 9.41
N PRO A 47 -14.79 -2.15 10.36
CA PRO A 47 -14.23 -3.38 10.91
C PRO A 47 -14.06 -4.49 9.87
N GLU A 48 -14.83 -4.46 8.77
CA GLU A 48 -14.70 -5.39 7.66
C GLU A 48 -13.33 -5.33 6.96
N PHE A 49 -12.62 -4.20 7.03
CA PHE A 49 -11.29 -4.05 6.43
C PHE A 49 -10.21 -4.94 7.08
N ALA A 50 -10.45 -5.41 8.30
CA ALA A 50 -9.59 -6.42 8.93
C ALA A 50 -9.69 -7.79 8.26
N HIS A 51 -10.80 -8.08 7.57
CA HIS A 51 -11.02 -9.38 6.95
C HIS A 51 -10.19 -9.50 5.65
N PRO A 52 -9.44 -10.61 5.43
CA PRO A 52 -8.56 -10.76 4.28
C PRO A 52 -9.21 -10.54 2.91
N LEU A 53 -10.52 -10.80 2.78
CA LEU A 53 -11.30 -10.57 1.54
C LEU A 53 -11.20 -9.13 1.01
N PHE A 54 -10.95 -8.13 1.89
CA PHE A 54 -10.89 -6.72 1.51
C PHE A 54 -9.47 -6.22 1.18
N ARG A 55 -8.42 -7.03 1.39
CA ARG A 55 -7.02 -6.61 1.17
C ARG A 55 -6.20 -7.61 0.36
N ALA A 56 -6.37 -8.91 0.61
CA ALA A 56 -5.60 -9.98 -0.02
C ALA A 56 -5.76 -10.09 -1.55
N PRO A 57 -6.89 -9.68 -2.18
CA PRO A 57 -6.99 -9.71 -3.64
C PRO A 57 -6.06 -8.72 -4.36
N PHE A 58 -5.54 -7.71 -3.66
CA PHE A 58 -4.71 -6.67 -4.25
C PHE A 58 -3.25 -7.04 -4.06
N VAL A 59 -2.54 -7.18 -5.18
CA VAL A 59 -1.12 -7.55 -5.19
C VAL A 59 -0.40 -6.68 -6.20
N LEU A 60 0.84 -6.31 -5.90
CA LEU A 60 1.74 -5.68 -6.85
C LEU A 60 2.74 -6.73 -7.35
N ALA A 61 2.87 -6.86 -8.66
CA ALA A 61 3.92 -7.65 -9.29
C ALA A 61 4.99 -6.71 -9.85
N GLY A 62 6.18 -6.72 -9.25
CA GLY A 62 7.31 -5.86 -9.63
C GLY A 62 7.50 -4.60 -8.76
N GLU A 63 8.62 -3.90 -8.98
CA GLU A 63 9.11 -2.68 -8.30
C GLU A 63 8.98 -2.69 -6.77
N GLY A 64 9.50 -3.74 -6.16
CA GLY A 64 9.87 -3.79 -4.75
C GLY A 64 11.37 -4.05 -4.64
N GLY A 65 12.02 -3.42 -3.67
CA GLY A 65 13.46 -3.52 -3.48
C GLY A 65 14.11 -2.16 -3.72
N ALA A 66 13.88 -1.22 -2.81
CA ALA A 66 14.68 -0.02 -2.70
C ALA A 66 16.16 -0.38 -2.84
N GLU A 67 16.79 0.08 -3.92
CA GLU A 67 18.24 0.15 -4.00
C GLU A 67 18.66 0.89 -2.73
N ARG A 68 19.32 0.22 -1.78
CA ARG A 68 19.87 0.90 -0.61
C ARG A 68 20.88 1.89 -1.15
N ARG A 69 20.47 3.15 -1.34
CA ARG A 69 21.39 4.24 -1.63
C ARG A 69 22.30 4.38 -0.42
N GLU A 70 23.54 3.92 -0.57
CA GLU A 70 24.59 4.27 0.38
C GLU A 70 24.62 5.80 0.50
N PRO A 71 24.68 6.37 1.72
CA PRO A 71 24.81 7.80 1.88
C PRO A 71 26.06 8.23 1.11
N ALA A 72 25.91 9.25 0.25
CA ALA A 72 27.04 9.82 -0.47
C ALA A 72 28.10 10.23 0.55
N VAL A 73 29.20 9.48 0.58
CA VAL A 73 30.40 9.87 1.32
C VAL A 73 30.99 11.01 0.52
N ASP A 74 30.80 12.23 1.04
CA ASP A 74 31.49 13.43 0.59
C ASP A 74 33.00 13.17 0.72
N ARG A 75 33.72 13.20 -0.39
CA ARG A 75 35.17 13.00 -0.48
C ARG A 75 35.87 14.31 -0.80
#